data_AF-A0A1H1QQD4-F1
#
_entry.id   AF-A0A1H1QQD4-F1
#
_cell.length_a   1.000
_cell.length_b   1.000
_cell.length_c   1.000
_cell.angle_alpha   90.00
_cell.angle_beta   90.00
_cell.angle_gamma   90.00
#
_symmetry.space_group_name_H-M   'P 1'
#
loop_
_entity.id
_entity.type
_entity.pdbx_description
1 polymer ?
#
loop_
_entity_poly.entity_id
_entity_poly.type
_entity_poly.pdbx_seq_one_letter_code
_entity_poly.pdbx_strand_id
1 'polypeptide(L)' 'MLAEKFFLFLETLRSQNHPDGSPIVVSTARHVPIRLPSGSGK' A
#
# COMPACT_ATOMS: atom_id res chain seq x y z
N MET A 1 -5.41 9.96 -24.45
CA MET A 1 -6.41 9.11 -23.77
C MET A 1 -5.82 7.91 -22.99
N LEU A 2 -4.50 7.80 -22.75
CA LEU A 2 -3.93 6.73 -21.92
C LEU A 2 -4.03 7.06 -20.42
N ALA A 3 -3.77 8.32 -20.07
CA ALA A 3 -3.84 8.81 -18.69
C ALA A 3 -5.24 8.66 -18.10
N GLU A 4 -6.29 9.06 -18.82
CA GLU A 4 -7.68 8.93 -18.38
C GLU A 4 -8.06 7.48 -18.05
N LYS A 5 -7.64 6.52 -18.90
CA LYS A 5 -7.87 5.09 -18.67
C LYS A 5 -7.06 4.56 -17.47
N PHE A 6 -5.84 5.07 -17.27
CA PHE A 6 -5.00 4.71 -16.13
C PHE A 6 -5.59 5.20 -14.81
N PHE A 7 -6.07 6.44 -14.75
CA PHE A 7 -6.74 6.98 -13.58
C PHE A 7 -8.06 6.26 -13.27
N LEU A 8 -8.85 5.92 -14.30
CA LEU A 8 -10.07 5.13 -14.14
C LEU A 8 -9.79 3.73 -13.59
N PHE A 9 -8.71 3.08 -14.06
CA PHE A 9 -8.27 1.78 -13.54
C PHE A 9 -7.87 1.86 -12.07
N LEU A 10 -7.09 2.89 -11.68
CA LEU A 10 -6.73 3.12 -10.28
C LEU A 10 -7.95 3.40 -9.39
N GLU A 11 -8.91 4.19 -9.89
CA GLU A 11 -10.15 4.46 -9.17
C GLU A 11 -11.00 3.19 -8.97
N THR A 12 -11.03 2.32 -9.99
CA THR A 12 -11.70 1.02 -9.91
C THR A 12 -11.06 0.13 -8.86
N LEU A 13 -9.72 0.04 -8.83
CA LEU A 13 -9.00 -0.71 -7.80
C LEU A 13 -9.25 -0.15 -6.40
N ARG A 14 -9.29 1.19 -6.25
CA ARG A 14 -9.62 1.84 -4.98
C ARG A 14 -11.06 1.56 -4.53
N SER A 15 -12.01 1.54 -5.47
CA SER A 15 -13.42 1.23 -5.18
C SER A 15 -13.66 -0.25 -4.87
N GLN A 16 -12.79 -1.13 -5.39
CA GLN A 16 -12.79 -2.57 -5.14
C GLN A 16 -12.10 -2.93 -3.81
N ASN A 17 -11.65 -1.95 -3.02
CA ASN A 17 -11.34 -2.16 -1.61
C ASN A 17 -12.64 -2.54 -0.87
N HIS A 18 -12.97 -3.83 -0.96
CA HIS A 18 -14.00 -4.58 -0.26
C HIS A 18 -15.46 -4.13 -0.46
N PRO A 19 -16.14 -4.59 -1.52
CA PRO A 19 -17.61 -4.57 -1.60
C PRO A 19 -18.29 -5.56 -0.62
N ASP A 20 -17.52 -6.44 0.00
CA ASP A 20 -17.94 -7.58 0.83
C ASP A 20 -17.79 -7.35 2.34
N GLY A 21 -17.36 -6.15 2.76
CA GLY A 21 -17.27 -5.77 4.18
C GLY A 21 -16.20 -6.53 4.98
N SER A 22 -15.39 -7.36 4.33
CA SER A 22 -14.28 -8.05 4.98
C SER A 22 -13.21 -7.05 5.45
N PRO A 23 -12.66 -7.26 6.66
CA PRO A 23 -11.88 -6.27 7.35
C PRO A 23 -10.56 -5.98 6.64
N ILE A 24 -10.23 -4.70 6.52
CA ILE A 24 -8.87 -4.28 6.22
C ILE A 24 -8.00 -4.82 7.36
N VAL A 25 -7.19 -5.85 7.08
CA VAL A 25 -6.27 -6.43 8.05
C VAL A 25 -5.11 -5.46 8.24
N VAL A 26 -5.29 -4.50 9.16
CA VAL A 26 -4.21 -3.65 9.64
C VAL A 26 -3.33 -4.50 10.57
N SER A 27 -2.04 -4.56 10.27
CA SER A 27 -1.08 -5.23 11.15
C SER A 27 -1.06 -4.55 12.52
N THR A 28 -1.50 -5.27 13.56
CA THR A 28 -1.36 -4.85 14.97
C THR A 28 -0.02 -5.29 15.56
N ALA A 29 0.85 -5.91 14.76
CA ALA A 29 2.16 -6.35 15.22
C ALA A 29 2.95 -5.15 15.76
N ARG A 30 3.64 -5.36 16.89
CA ARG A 30 4.52 -4.35 17.48
C ARG A 30 5.53 -3.94 16.43
N HIS A 31 5.51 -2.67 16.02
CA HIS A 31 6.49 -2.12 15.09
C HIS A 31 7.89 -2.30 15.68
N VAL A 32 8.69 -3.19 15.08
CA VAL A 32 10.09 -3.38 15.44
C VAL A 32 10.91 -2.47 14.54
N PRO A 33 11.47 -1.37 15.06
CA PRO A 33 12.30 -0.48 14.26
C PRO A 33 13.58 -1.23 13.85
N ILE A 34 13.76 -1.44 12.55
CA ILE A 34 14.99 -2.01 12.00
C ILE A 34 16.00 -0.87 11.90
N ARG A 35 17.12 -0.99 12.62
CA ARG A 35 18.27 -0.10 12.42
C ARG A 35 18.98 -0.56 11.17
N LEU A 36 18.83 0.20 10.08
CA LEU A 36 19.67 0.00 8.91
C LEU A 36 21.13 0.24 9.33
N PRO A 37 22.08 -0.63 8.96
CA PRO A 37 23.48 -0.34 9.19
C PRO A 37 23.78 0.98 8.48
N SER A 38 24.15 2.01 9.26
CA SER A 38 24.69 3.24 8.71
C SER A 38 25.84 2.81 7.81
N GLY A 39 25.68 3.02 6.51
CA GLY A 39 26.62 2.51 5.52
C GLY A 39 28.05 2.75 5.99
N SER A 40 28.84 1.69 6.02
CA SER A 40 30.29 1.76 6.02
C SER A 40 30.72 2.34 4.68
N GLY A 41 30.44 3.62 4.46
CA GLY A 41 31.04 4.45 3.43
C GLY A 41 32.31 5.03 4.00
N LYS A 42 33.42 4.32 3.76
CA LYS A 42 34.74 4.96 3.69
C LYS A 42 34.80 5.83 2.45
#